data_AF-A0AAJ2FHF9-F1
#
_entry.id   AF-A0AAJ2FHF9-F1
#
_cell.length_a   1.000
_cell.length_b   1.000
_cell.length_c   1.000
_cell.angle_alpha   90.00
_cell.angle_beta   90.00
_cell.angle_gamma   90.00
#
_symmetry.space_group_name_H-M   'P 1'
#
loop_
_entity.id
_entity.type
_entity.pdbx_description
1 polymer ?
#
loop_
_entity_poly.entity_id
_entity_poly.type
_entity_poly.pdbx_seq_one_letter_code
_entity_poly.pdbx_strand_id
1 'polypeptide(L)' 'MTNNNETMADALELLLLNQHAIAAGLEEVALWIEARGSVDTHDNITTALGTLDLNADAITTAIEKLRQNHQ' A
#
# COMPACT_ATOMS: atom_id res chain seq x y z
N MET A 1 20.37 22.04 -1.11
CA MET A 1 18.93 22.29 -0.92
C MET A 1 18.22 21.06 -1.45
N THR A 2 17.55 20.29 -0.60
CA THR A 2 16.74 19.15 -1.04
C THR A 2 15.69 19.67 -2.00
N ASN A 3 15.56 19.08 -3.18
CA ASN A 3 14.52 19.51 -4.11
C ASN A 3 13.15 19.07 -3.51
N ASN A 4 12.09 19.84 -3.76
CA ASN A 4 10.76 19.52 -3.23
C ASN A 4 10.21 18.17 -3.75
N ASN A 5 10.64 17.72 -4.93
CA ASN A 5 10.24 16.43 -5.50
C ASN A 5 10.86 15.23 -4.75
N GLU A 6 12.09 15.32 -4.26
CA GLU A 6 12.78 14.29 -3.48
C GLU A 6 12.15 14.19 -2.10
N THR A 7 11.91 15.32 -1.44
CA THR A 7 11.20 15.32 -0.16
C THR A 7 9.79 14.73 -0.30
N MET A 8 9.10 15.00 -1.41
CA MET A 8 7.80 14.37 -1.70
C MET A 8 7.96 12.87 -2.00
N ALA A 9 8.95 12.46 -2.79
CA ALA A 9 9.21 11.06 -3.11
C ALA A 9 9.53 10.25 -1.84
N ASP A 10 10.35 10.79 -0.94
CA ASP A 10 10.70 10.15 0.33
C ASP A 10 9.47 9.98 1.24
N ALA A 11 8.60 11.00 1.30
CA ALA A 11 7.34 10.89 2.04
C ALA A 11 6.40 9.84 1.43
N LEU A 12 6.36 9.75 0.10
CA LEU A 12 5.59 8.73 -0.61
C LEU A 12 6.18 7.32 -0.42
N GLU A 13 7.49 7.16 -0.28
CA GLU A 13 8.11 5.87 0.06
C GLU A 13 7.68 5.40 1.46
N LEU A 14 7.62 6.31 2.44
CA LEU A 14 7.08 5.97 3.76
C LEU A 14 5.60 5.57 3.68
N LEU A 15 4.82 6.23 2.83
CA LEU A 15 3.42 5.87 2.62
C LEU A 15 3.28 4.51 1.92
N LEU A 16 4.13 4.20 0.94
CA LEU A 16 4.20 2.90 0.27
C LEU A 16 4.52 1.78 1.28
N LEU A 17 5.48 2.01 2.18
CA LEU A 17 5.78 1.07 3.26
C LEU A 17 4.56 0.84 4.17
N ASN A 18 3.79 1.88 4.45
CA ASN A 18 2.55 1.74 5.22
C ASN A 18 1.49 0.91 4.48
N GLN A 19 1.36 1.07 3.15
CA GLN A 19 0.45 0.24 2.35
C GLN A 19 0.78 -1.25 2.51
N HIS A 20 2.05 -1.62 2.37
CA HIS A 20 2.50 -3.00 2.54
C HIS A 20 2.36 -3.53 3.97
N ALA A 21 2.70 -2.71 4.97
CA ALA A 21 2.58 -3.12 6.37
C ALA A 21 1.12 -3.37 6.78
N ILE A 22 0.19 -2.52 6.31
CA ILE A 22 -1.24 -2.71 6.56
C ILE A 22 -1.75 -3.93 5.81
N ALA A 23 -1.37 -4.13 4.54
CA ALA A 23 -1.78 -5.29 3.76
C ALA A 23 -1.35 -6.60 4.44
N ALA A 24 -0.08 -6.70 4.84
CA ALA A 24 0.43 -7.88 5.55
C ALA A 24 -0.32 -8.15 6.86
N GLY A 25 -0.54 -7.12 7.69
CA GLY A 25 -1.29 -7.28 8.94
C GLY A 25 -2.76 -7.67 8.71
N LEU A 26 -3.36 -7.17 7.62
CA LEU A 26 -4.75 -7.47 7.27
C LEU A 26 -4.91 -8.87 6.66
N GLU A 27 -3.92 -9.35 5.89
CA GLU A 27 -3.85 -10.73 5.40
C GLU A 27 -3.83 -11.74 6.55
N GLU A 28 -3.01 -11.51 7.59
CA GLU A 28 -2.98 -12.38 8.77
C GLU A 28 -4.35 -12.45 9.47
N VAL A 29 -5.06 -11.32 9.55
CA VAL A 29 -6.42 -11.26 10.10
C VAL A 29 -7.42 -11.99 9.20
N ALA A 30 -7.30 -11.86 7.87
CA ALA A 30 -8.17 -12.53 6.91
C ALA A 30 -8.09 -14.05 7.03
N LEU A 31 -6.86 -14.57 7.16
CA LEU A 31 -6.60 -16.01 7.33
C LEU A 31 -7.20 -16.54 8.64
N TRP A 32 -7.10 -15.77 9.73
CA TRP A 32 -7.68 -16.15 11.02
C TRP A 32 -9.21 -16.18 10.99
N ILE A 33 -9.83 -15.28 10.23
CA ILE A 33 -11.28 -15.20 10.02
C ILE A 33 -11.78 -16.34 9.13
N GLU A 34 -11.06 -16.64 8.05
CA GLU A 34 -11.34 -17.77 7.16
C GLU A 34 -11.31 -19.10 7.93
N ALA A 35 -10.30 -19.29 8.79
CA ALA A 35 -10.17 -20.48 9.65
C ALA A 35 -11.37 -20.69 10.60
N ARG A 36 -12.21 -19.66 10.82
CA ARG A 36 -13.42 -19.70 11.66
C ARG A 36 -14.72 -19.78 10.85
N GLY A 37 -14.62 -19.85 9.53
CA GLY A 37 -15.76 -20.04 8.62
C GLY A 37 -16.58 -18.77 8.34
N SER A 38 -16.06 -17.58 8.65
CA SER A 38 -16.73 -16.32 8.30
C SER A 38 -16.30 -15.82 6.92
N VAL A 39 -16.90 -16.40 5.89
CA VAL A 39 -16.56 -16.12 4.48
C VAL A 39 -16.86 -14.67 4.09
N ASP A 40 -18.01 -14.12 4.49
CA ASP A 40 -18.37 -12.72 4.18
C ASP A 40 -17.36 -11.70 4.73
N THR A 41 -16.81 -11.97 5.92
CA THR A 41 -15.80 -11.10 6.54
C THR A 41 -14.46 -11.23 5.82
N HIS A 42 -14.10 -12.44 5.38
CA HIS A 42 -12.92 -12.68 4.56
C HIS A 42 -13.02 -11.94 3.21
N ASP A 43 -14.15 -12.01 2.52
CA ASP A 43 -14.37 -11.32 1.23
C ASP A 43 -14.26 -9.79 1.35
N ASN A 44 -14.79 -9.22 2.44
CA ASN A 44 -14.63 -7.79 2.72
C ASN A 44 -13.16 -7.40 2.92
N ILE A 45 -12.40 -8.26 3.60
CA ILE A 45 -10.97 -8.04 3.80
C ILE A 45 -10.20 -8.15 2.48
N THR A 46 -10.48 -9.16 1.66
CA THR A 46 -9.86 -9.31 0.33
C THR A 46 -10.13 -8.10 -0.56
N THR A 47 -11.33 -7.52 -0.48
CA THR A 47 -11.64 -6.26 -1.18
C THR A 47 -10.80 -5.07 -0.68
N ALA A 48 -10.58 -4.98 0.63
CA ALA A 48 -9.73 -3.95 1.22
C ALA A 48 -8.26 -4.14 0.83
N LEU A 49 -7.75 -5.37 0.81
CA LEU A 49 -6.40 -5.71 0.33
C LEU A 49 -6.21 -5.26 -1.12
N GLY A 50 -7.15 -5.54 -2.01
CA GLY A 50 -7.09 -5.05 -3.40
C GLY A 50 -7.05 -3.52 -3.51
N THR A 51 -7.68 -2.80 -2.58
CA THR A 51 -7.57 -1.33 -2.52
C THR A 51 -6.18 -0.88 -2.08
N LEU A 52 -5.55 -1.58 -1.13
CA LEU A 52 -4.19 -1.27 -0.69
C LEU A 52 -3.17 -1.51 -1.80
N ASP A 53 -3.34 -2.55 -2.61
CA ASP A 53 -2.49 -2.87 -3.76
C ASP A 53 -2.60 -1.79 -4.84
N LEU A 54 -3.83 -1.41 -5.23
CA LEU A 54 -4.06 -0.32 -6.19
C LEU A 54 -3.40 0.99 -5.76
N ASN A 55 -3.46 1.29 -4.45
CA ASN A 55 -2.79 2.46 -3.89
C ASN A 55 -1.25 2.32 -3.92
N ALA A 56 -0.72 1.14 -3.61
CA ALA A 56 0.72 0.89 -3.66
C ALA A 56 1.28 1.07 -5.09
N ASP A 57 0.57 0.57 -6.11
CA ASP A 57 0.93 0.75 -7.52
C ASP A 57 0.91 2.23 -7.94
N ALA A 58 -0.13 2.96 -7.54
CA ALA A 58 -0.27 4.38 -7.85
C ALA A 58 0.82 5.22 -7.17
N ILE A 59 1.14 4.93 -5.90
CA ILE A 59 2.21 5.59 -5.14
C ILE A 59 3.57 5.29 -5.79
N THR A 60 3.83 4.04 -6.15
CA THR A 60 5.08 3.64 -6.83
C THR A 60 5.25 4.42 -8.13
N THR A 61 4.22 4.48 -8.96
CA THR A 61 4.20 5.27 -10.20
C THR A 61 4.47 6.76 -9.94
N ALA A 62 3.95 7.32 -8.83
CA ALA A 62 4.17 8.71 -8.47
C ALA A 62 5.62 8.98 -8.04
N ILE A 63 6.22 8.09 -7.25
CA ILE A 63 7.63 8.16 -6.84
C ILE A 63 8.54 8.15 -8.08
N GLU A 64 8.30 7.22 -9.00
CA GLU A 64 9.06 7.12 -10.26
C GLU A 64 9.00 8.42 -11.06
N LYS A 65 7.82 9.02 -11.22
CA LYS A 65 7.65 10.29 -11.93
C LYS A 65 8.37 11.45 -11.24
N LEU A 66 8.30 11.54 -9.92
CA LEU A 66 8.96 12.60 -9.17
C LEU A 66 10.47 12.54 -9.30
N ARG A 67 11.04 11.32 -9.31
CA ARG A 67 12.49 11.08 -9.44
C ARG A 67 12.98 11.17 -10.89
N GLN A 68 12.16 10.82 -11.89
CA GLN A 68 12.47 11.01 -13.31
C GLN A 68 12.60 12.49 -13.68
N ASN A 69 11.79 13.37 -13.07
CA ASN A 69 11.88 14.82 -13.26
C ASN A 69 13.16 15.46 -12.66
N HIS A 70 14.08 14.65 -12.11
CA HIS A 70 15.30 15.11 -11.47
C HIS A 70 16.59 14.75 -12.24
N GLN A 71 16.47 14.07 -13.38
CA GLN A 71 17.55 13.90 -14.37
C GLN A 71 17.54 15.06 -15.38
#